data_AF-A0A5B9FIA4-F1
#
_entry.id   AF-A0A5B9FIA4-F1
#
_cell.length_a   1.000
_cell.length_b   1.000
_cell.length_c   1.000
_cell.angle_alpha   90.00
_cell.angle_beta   90.00
_cell.angle_gamma   90.00
#
_symmetry.space_group_name_H-M   'P 1'
#
loop_
_entity.id
_entity.type
_entity.pdbx_description
1 polymer ?
#
loop_
_entity_poly.entity_id
_entity_poly.type
_entity_poly.pdbx_seq_one_letter_code
_entity_poly.pdbx_strand_id
1 'polypeptide(L)'
;MSRESLKTLFHPFVTEAVALPAAESRWLFLGAEAGFAKPEGFTAELTAVQDFRPEFRRLEASHLKPLPAVEGDGYDGALILCGKHKGVNEDRVAEALKRVKAGGTVLVAGAKEDGILPLRKQLDRLGLSPESMPKYHGVVVWFTVPEDTSALVSTLAAKTVTVEGRFETRSGLFSHAHADEGSELLASRLPADFNGNAADFGAGWGYLSVMLAGAAPRTNRIDLFEASHEALEHAKRNLAKNCPDLTTRFFWQDLANEPAKEKYDLVIMNPPFHEGHAAEPSVGAAMIKAAAEALRGGGDLLMVANRGLPYEPVLGAHFKQHGEVCRNARFKVLWAKR
;
A
#
# COMPACT_ATOMS: atom_id res chain seq x y z
N MET A 1 -2.89 -12.88 14.87
CA MET A 1 -2.25 -14.17 14.54
C MET A 1 -1.48 -13.97 13.24
N SER A 2 -0.27 -14.50 13.13
CA SER A 2 0.51 -14.46 11.88
C SER A 2 -0.20 -15.26 10.80
N ARG A 3 -0.15 -14.80 9.55
CA ARG A 3 -0.70 -15.52 8.41
C ARG A 3 -0.04 -16.91 8.26
N GLU A 4 -0.82 -17.94 7.94
CA GLU A 4 -0.26 -19.29 7.77
C GLU A 4 0.79 -19.37 6.66
N SER A 5 0.62 -18.58 5.59
CA SER A 5 1.59 -18.44 4.49
C SER A 5 2.97 -17.98 4.97
N LEU A 6 3.05 -17.25 6.08
CA LEU A 6 4.33 -16.86 6.68
C LEU A 6 5.10 -18.08 7.20
N LYS A 7 4.40 -19.08 7.77
CA LYS A 7 5.01 -20.35 8.17
C LYS A 7 5.37 -21.20 6.95
N THR A 8 4.52 -21.19 5.92
CA THR A 8 4.78 -21.89 4.66
C THR A 8 6.09 -21.42 4.00
N LEU A 9 6.38 -20.12 4.06
CA LEU A 9 7.57 -19.51 3.45
C LEU A 9 8.89 -20.11 3.95
N PHE A 10 8.97 -20.41 5.25
CA PHE A 10 10.18 -20.98 5.86
C PHE A 10 10.21 -22.51 5.86
N HIS A 11 9.12 -23.16 5.46
CA HIS A 11 9.02 -24.62 5.53
C HIS A 11 10.05 -25.39 4.69
N PRO A 12 10.45 -24.93 3.47
CA PRO A 12 11.42 -25.67 2.65
C PRO A 12 12.79 -25.82 3.32
N PHE A 13 13.18 -24.87 4.16
CA PHE A 13 14.41 -24.98 4.96
C PHE A 13 14.31 -26.04 6.05
N VAL A 14 13.13 -26.18 6.69
CA VAL A 14 12.90 -27.17 7.76
C VAL A 14 12.90 -28.60 7.22
N THR A 15 12.42 -28.79 5.99
CA THR A 15 12.40 -30.10 5.33
C THR A 15 13.66 -30.38 4.50
N GLU A 16 14.65 -29.48 4.55
CA GLU A 16 15.89 -29.57 3.78
C GLU A 16 15.68 -29.62 2.24
N ALA A 17 14.52 -29.16 1.76
CA ALA A 17 14.24 -29.05 0.32
C ALA A 17 14.96 -27.85 -0.30
N VAL A 18 15.23 -26.82 0.51
CA VAL A 18 16.13 -25.72 0.18
C VAL A 18 17.21 -25.68 1.25
N ALA A 19 18.47 -25.61 0.83
CA ALA A 19 19.60 -25.51 1.75
C ALA A 19 19.46 -24.26 2.63
N LEU A 20 19.85 -24.38 3.90
CA LEU A 20 19.93 -23.23 4.79
C LEU A 20 20.91 -22.19 4.21
N PRO A 21 20.62 -20.89 4.35
CA PRO A 21 21.55 -19.85 3.96
C PRO A 21 22.91 -20.00 4.66
N ALA A 22 23.98 -19.66 3.94
CA ALA A 22 25.30 -19.57 4.54
C ALA A 22 25.32 -18.55 5.69
N ALA A 23 26.20 -18.77 6.67
CA ALA A 23 26.43 -17.79 7.74
C ALA A 23 26.79 -16.43 7.13
N GLU A 24 26.28 -15.36 7.73
CA GLU A 24 26.52 -13.96 7.31
C GLU A 24 25.99 -13.58 5.91
N SER A 25 25.25 -14.48 5.24
CA SER A 25 24.57 -14.12 4.00
C SER A 25 23.43 -13.12 4.22
N ARG A 26 23.23 -12.24 3.25
CA ARG A 26 22.22 -11.17 3.27
C ARG A 26 21.00 -11.57 2.47
N TRP A 27 19.84 -11.59 3.13
CA TRP A 27 18.58 -11.98 2.53
C TRP A 27 17.55 -10.86 2.56
N LEU A 28 16.82 -10.70 1.47
CA LEU A 28 15.64 -9.83 1.43
C LEU A 28 14.42 -10.56 1.96
N PHE A 29 13.52 -9.82 2.61
CA PHE A 29 12.16 -10.28 2.86
C PHE A 29 11.17 -9.24 2.36
N LEU A 30 10.60 -9.46 1.18
CA LEU A 30 9.65 -8.57 0.52
C LEU A 30 8.21 -8.88 0.92
N GLY A 31 7.44 -7.83 1.25
CA GLY A 31 6.12 -8.00 1.82
C GLY A 31 6.18 -8.59 3.24
N ALA A 32 7.25 -8.26 3.97
CA ALA A 32 7.50 -8.82 5.29
C ALA A 32 6.34 -8.53 6.26
N GLU A 33 5.94 -9.55 7.01
CA GLU A 33 4.98 -9.42 8.11
C GLU A 33 5.65 -9.92 9.40
N ALA A 34 5.24 -9.37 10.54
CA ALA A 34 5.75 -9.80 11.84
C ALA A 34 5.25 -11.20 12.25
N GLY A 35 5.90 -11.81 13.24
CA GLY A 35 5.47 -13.08 13.82
C GLY A 35 5.98 -14.34 13.11
N PHE A 36 7.02 -14.22 12.28
CA PHE A 36 7.76 -15.39 11.78
C PHE A 36 8.79 -15.87 12.80
N ALA A 37 9.09 -17.16 12.74
CA ALA A 37 10.22 -17.76 13.45
C ALA A 37 11.22 -18.26 12.40
N LYS A 38 12.48 -17.85 12.55
CA LYS A 38 13.57 -18.39 11.72
C LYS A 38 13.75 -19.88 12.07
N PRO A 39 13.86 -20.79 11.08
CA PRO A 39 14.23 -22.18 11.32
C PRO A 39 15.55 -22.30 12.09
N GLU A 40 15.73 -23.42 12.79
CA GLU A 40 17.00 -23.73 13.44
C GLU A 40 18.14 -23.72 12.41
N GLY A 41 19.27 -23.08 12.75
CA GLY A 41 20.40 -22.91 11.83
C GLY A 41 20.27 -21.77 10.80
N PHE A 42 19.10 -21.12 10.67
CA PHE A 42 18.96 -19.96 9.79
C PHE A 42 19.63 -18.73 10.42
N THR A 43 20.90 -18.50 10.09
CA THR A 43 21.74 -17.42 10.64
C THR A 43 21.86 -16.21 9.72
N ALA A 44 21.27 -16.26 8.52
CA ALA A 44 21.26 -15.16 7.58
C ALA A 44 20.68 -13.86 8.18
N GLU A 45 21.30 -12.74 7.80
CA GLU A 45 20.74 -11.42 8.04
C GLU A 45 19.51 -11.24 7.15
N LEU A 46 18.39 -10.82 7.75
CA LEU A 46 17.13 -10.65 7.03
C LEU A 46 16.73 -9.18 7.00
N THR A 47 16.81 -8.57 5.83
CA THR A 47 16.34 -7.21 5.57
C THR A 47 14.86 -7.26 5.25
N ALA A 48 14.02 -6.95 6.23
CA ALA A 48 12.57 -6.89 6.08
C ALA A 48 12.16 -5.61 5.33
N VAL A 49 11.35 -5.75 4.28
CA VAL A 49 10.85 -4.64 3.47
C VAL A 49 9.32 -4.65 3.44
N GLN A 50 8.73 -3.52 3.85
CA GLN A 50 7.29 -3.38 4.00
C GLN A 50 6.83 -1.94 3.71
N ASP A 51 6.06 -1.80 2.65
CA ASP A 51 5.49 -0.53 2.16
C ASP A 51 4.34 -0.02 3.04
N PHE A 52 3.54 -0.93 3.60
CA PHE A 52 2.30 -0.59 4.28
C PHE A 52 2.55 -0.29 5.77
N ARG A 53 2.24 0.94 6.18
CA ARG A 53 2.58 1.49 7.50
C ARG A 53 2.11 0.65 8.69
N PRO A 54 0.87 0.12 8.73
CA PRO A 54 0.45 -0.74 9.84
C PRO A 54 1.37 -1.96 10.01
N GLU A 55 1.72 -2.64 8.91
CA GLU A 55 2.59 -3.81 8.94
C GLU A 55 4.03 -3.46 9.28
N PHE A 56 4.53 -2.36 8.73
CA PHE A 56 5.84 -1.82 9.06
C PHE A 56 5.98 -1.61 10.57
N ARG A 57 4.98 -0.99 11.20
CA ARG A 57 4.97 -0.78 12.65
C ARG A 57 4.90 -2.08 13.45
N ARG A 58 4.22 -3.12 12.96
CA ARG A 58 4.22 -4.45 13.62
C ARG A 58 5.60 -5.09 13.59
N LEU A 59 6.36 -4.90 12.51
CA LEU A 59 7.76 -5.33 12.41
C LEU A 59 8.65 -4.56 13.39
N GLU A 60 8.52 -3.22 13.46
CA GLU A 60 9.26 -2.40 14.45
C GLU A 60 8.94 -2.84 15.90
N ALA A 61 7.67 -3.08 16.20
CA ALA A 61 7.23 -3.57 17.52
C ALA A 61 7.76 -4.97 17.84
N SER A 62 8.19 -5.72 16.82
CA SER A 62 8.87 -7.03 16.96
C SER A 62 10.40 -6.88 17.00
N HIS A 63 10.91 -5.66 17.25
CA HIS A 63 12.33 -5.32 17.32
C HIS A 63 13.12 -5.55 16.02
N LEU A 64 12.43 -5.61 14.88
CA LEU A 64 13.06 -5.59 13.57
C LEU A 64 13.34 -4.15 13.14
N LYS A 65 14.25 -3.98 12.18
CA LYS A 65 14.54 -2.69 11.51
C LYS A 65 14.06 -2.76 10.06
N PRO A 66 12.74 -2.71 9.81
CA PRO A 66 12.23 -2.81 8.46
C PRO A 66 12.58 -1.57 7.63
N LEU A 67 12.63 -1.73 6.31
CA LEU A 67 12.75 -0.64 5.34
C LEU A 67 11.42 -0.48 4.57
N PRO A 68 11.02 0.76 4.21
CA PRO A 68 9.81 0.98 3.40
C PRO A 68 9.99 0.51 1.95
N ALA A 69 11.22 0.54 1.45
CA ALA A 69 11.61 0.14 0.10
C ALA A 69 12.97 -0.56 0.14
N VAL A 70 13.30 -1.32 -0.91
CA VAL A 70 14.56 -2.08 -0.98
C VAL A 70 15.74 -1.14 -1.25
N GLU A 71 16.80 -1.26 -0.45
CA GLU A 71 18.06 -0.53 -0.60
C GLU A 71 19.22 -1.48 -0.95
N GLY A 72 20.17 -1.00 -1.75
CA GLY A 72 21.38 -1.74 -2.16
C GLY A 72 21.11 -2.97 -3.04
N ASP A 73 22.16 -3.70 -3.40
CA ASP A 73 22.10 -4.92 -4.19
C ASP A 73 23.01 -6.01 -3.58
N GLY A 74 23.24 -7.10 -4.34
CA GLY A 74 24.16 -8.17 -3.98
C GLY A 74 23.63 -9.09 -2.88
N TYR A 75 22.31 -9.26 -2.77
CA TYR A 75 21.71 -10.18 -1.81
C TYR A 75 21.93 -11.63 -2.25
N ASP A 76 22.07 -12.54 -1.28
CA ASP A 76 22.30 -13.97 -1.52
C ASP A 76 21.00 -14.74 -1.78
N GLY A 77 19.88 -14.20 -1.32
CA GLY A 77 18.56 -14.75 -1.56
C GLY A 77 17.44 -13.78 -1.17
N ALA A 78 16.21 -14.17 -1.49
CA ALA A 78 15.01 -13.40 -1.13
C ALA A 78 13.87 -14.32 -0.70
N LEU A 79 13.13 -13.84 0.30
CA LEU A 79 11.85 -14.36 0.70
C LEU A 79 10.77 -13.37 0.27
N ILE A 80 9.65 -13.86 -0.26
CA ILE A 80 8.54 -13.03 -0.72
C ILE A 80 7.24 -13.60 -0.15
N LEU A 81 6.49 -12.76 0.55
CA LEU A 81 5.12 -13.09 0.94
C LEU A 81 4.14 -12.46 -0.05
N CYS A 82 3.27 -13.28 -0.63
CA CYS A 82 2.24 -12.81 -1.56
C CYS A 82 1.12 -12.07 -0.82
N GLY A 83 0.67 -10.97 -1.41
CA GLY A 83 -0.62 -10.35 -1.11
C GLY A 83 -1.69 -10.78 -2.11
N LYS A 84 -2.88 -10.20 -2.01
CA LYS A 84 -4.02 -10.49 -2.91
C LYS A 84 -3.85 -9.93 -4.33
N HIS A 85 -2.93 -8.99 -4.52
CA HIS A 85 -2.77 -8.25 -5.77
C HIS A 85 -1.68 -8.89 -6.63
N LYS A 86 -2.10 -9.51 -7.75
CA LYS A 86 -1.21 -10.18 -8.70
C LYS A 86 -0.02 -9.31 -9.13
N GLY A 87 -0.28 -8.07 -9.58
CA GLY A 87 0.78 -7.18 -10.07
C GLY A 87 1.82 -6.82 -9.00
N VAL A 88 1.40 -6.68 -7.73
CA VAL A 88 2.32 -6.45 -6.61
C VAL A 88 3.19 -7.66 -6.36
N ASN A 89 2.63 -8.87 -6.45
CA ASN A 89 3.40 -10.11 -6.27
C ASN A 89 4.44 -10.28 -7.39
N GLU A 90 4.07 -9.98 -8.64
CA GLU A 90 4.99 -9.99 -9.77
C GLU A 90 6.09 -8.95 -9.61
N ASP A 91 5.75 -7.74 -9.18
CA ASP A 91 6.73 -6.68 -8.97
C ASP A 91 7.74 -7.04 -7.86
N ARG A 92 7.29 -7.68 -6.79
CA ARG A 92 8.19 -8.19 -5.75
C ARG A 92 9.16 -9.23 -6.31
N VAL A 93 8.70 -10.12 -7.19
CA VAL A 93 9.60 -11.09 -7.85
C VAL A 93 10.59 -10.35 -8.76
N ALA A 94 10.13 -9.36 -9.52
CA ALA A 94 11.02 -8.52 -10.34
C ALA A 94 12.06 -7.80 -9.48
N GLU A 95 11.67 -7.29 -8.32
CA GLU A 95 12.58 -6.63 -7.39
C GLU A 95 13.60 -7.61 -6.81
N ALA A 96 13.19 -8.82 -6.42
CA ALA A 96 14.14 -9.85 -6.02
C ALA A 96 15.14 -10.21 -7.13
N LEU A 97 14.67 -10.37 -8.37
CA LEU A 97 15.53 -10.66 -9.55
C LEU A 97 16.53 -9.54 -9.88
N LYS A 98 16.25 -8.29 -9.52
CA LYS A 98 17.21 -7.17 -9.69
C LYS A 98 18.30 -7.16 -8.61
N ARG A 99 17.98 -7.62 -7.41
CA ARG A 99 18.76 -7.35 -6.19
C ARG A 99 19.51 -8.58 -5.68
N VAL A 100 19.01 -9.78 -5.97
CA VAL A 100 19.66 -11.04 -5.64
C VAL A 100 20.67 -11.39 -6.72
N LYS A 101 21.87 -11.80 -6.31
CA LYS A 101 22.94 -12.20 -7.22
C LYS A 101 22.58 -13.45 -8.03
N ALA A 102 23.18 -13.60 -9.21
CA ALA A 102 23.10 -14.84 -9.97
C ALA A 102 23.50 -16.05 -9.10
N GLY A 103 22.76 -17.14 -9.22
CA GLY A 103 22.91 -18.33 -8.37
C GLY A 103 22.26 -18.21 -6.98
N GLY A 104 21.78 -17.04 -6.57
CA GLY A 104 21.01 -16.86 -5.35
C GLY A 104 19.62 -17.50 -5.42
N THR A 105 18.96 -17.71 -4.28
CA THR A 105 17.66 -18.40 -4.22
C THR A 105 16.54 -17.43 -3.88
N VAL A 106 15.43 -17.51 -4.62
CA VAL A 106 14.20 -16.76 -4.32
C VAL A 106 13.10 -17.73 -3.92
N LEU A 107 12.48 -17.49 -2.77
CA LEU A 107 11.31 -18.22 -2.28
C LEU A 107 10.10 -17.28 -2.22
N VAL A 108 8.95 -17.77 -2.68
CA VAL A 108 7.69 -17.04 -2.73
C VAL A 108 6.60 -17.89 -2.10
N ALA A 109 5.89 -17.37 -1.10
CA ALA A 109 4.80 -18.09 -0.46
C ALA A 109 3.50 -17.30 -0.44
N GLY A 110 2.40 -18.01 -0.59
CA GLY A 110 1.05 -17.46 -0.51
C GLY A 110 -0.01 -18.55 -0.42
N ALA A 111 -1.23 -18.15 -0.11
CA ALA A 111 -2.41 -19.00 -0.22
C ALA A 111 -2.98 -18.99 -1.64
N LYS A 112 -3.98 -19.83 -1.91
CA LYS A 112 -4.61 -19.92 -3.24
C LYS A 112 -5.25 -18.57 -3.64
N GLU A 113 -5.87 -17.91 -2.68
CA GLU A 113 -6.50 -16.59 -2.81
C GLU A 113 -5.51 -15.43 -3.02
N ASP A 114 -4.22 -15.64 -2.73
CA ASP A 114 -3.16 -14.66 -3.07
C ASP A 114 -2.67 -14.80 -4.52
N GLY A 115 -3.16 -15.81 -5.24
CA GLY A 115 -2.72 -16.05 -6.61
C GLY A 115 -1.35 -16.72 -6.72
N ILE A 116 -0.88 -17.44 -5.69
CA ILE A 116 0.41 -18.16 -5.75
C ILE A 116 0.48 -19.18 -6.89
N LEU A 117 -0.63 -19.86 -7.20
CA LEU A 117 -0.68 -20.87 -8.26
C LEU A 117 -0.56 -20.25 -9.67
N PRO A 118 -1.33 -19.19 -10.01
CA PRO A 118 -1.06 -18.40 -11.21
C PRO A 118 0.38 -17.89 -11.31
N LEU A 119 0.93 -17.37 -10.20
CA LEU A 119 2.30 -16.84 -10.18
C LEU A 119 3.32 -17.94 -10.51
N ARG A 120 3.22 -19.12 -9.87
CA ARG A 120 4.08 -20.28 -10.19
C ARG A 120 4.06 -20.61 -11.67
N LYS A 121 2.88 -20.70 -12.29
CA LYS A 121 2.74 -21.01 -13.72
C LYS A 121 3.40 -19.94 -14.60
N GLN A 122 3.36 -18.68 -14.17
CA GLN A 122 4.00 -17.59 -14.89
C GLN A 122 5.51 -17.66 -14.78
N LEU A 123 6.06 -17.92 -13.60
CA LEU A 123 7.50 -18.11 -13.41
C LEU A 123 8.03 -19.29 -14.24
N ASP A 124 7.27 -20.39 -14.32
CA ASP A 124 7.60 -21.54 -15.16
C ASP A 124 7.62 -21.19 -16.66
N ARG A 125 6.60 -20.46 -17.16
CA ARG A 125 6.58 -19.97 -18.55
C ARG A 125 7.72 -19.02 -18.88
N LEU A 126 8.24 -18.30 -17.89
CA LEU A 126 9.39 -17.41 -18.03
C LEU A 126 10.73 -18.17 -17.99
N GLY A 127 10.71 -19.50 -17.84
CA GLY A 127 11.91 -20.33 -17.87
C GLY A 127 12.67 -20.42 -16.54
N LEU A 128 12.04 -20.01 -15.42
CA LEU A 128 12.66 -20.11 -14.10
C LEU A 128 12.56 -21.53 -13.49
N SER A 129 11.83 -22.43 -14.13
CA SER A 129 11.62 -23.83 -13.71
C SER A 129 11.40 -24.00 -12.20
N PRO A 130 10.40 -23.31 -11.61
CA PRO A 130 10.27 -23.24 -10.17
C PRO A 130 9.80 -24.55 -9.55
N GLU A 131 10.45 -24.94 -8.46
CA GLU A 131 9.99 -26.00 -7.56
C GLU A 131 8.90 -25.47 -6.61
N SER A 132 8.16 -26.37 -5.97
CA SER A 132 7.09 -25.95 -5.06
C SER A 132 6.71 -27.01 -4.04
N MET A 133 6.18 -26.57 -2.90
CA MET A 133 5.68 -27.44 -1.83
C MET A 133 4.43 -26.86 -1.16
N PRO A 134 3.36 -27.65 -0.96
CA PRO A 134 2.20 -27.22 -0.19
C PRO A 134 2.40 -27.43 1.32
N LYS A 135 2.05 -26.44 2.14
CA LYS A 135 2.01 -26.57 3.61
C LYS A 135 1.17 -25.46 4.25
N TYR A 136 0.53 -25.75 5.39
CA TYR A 136 -0.25 -24.79 6.19
C TYR A 136 -1.24 -23.99 5.34
N HIS A 137 -2.04 -24.70 4.52
CA HIS A 137 -3.01 -24.11 3.58
C HIS A 137 -2.43 -23.12 2.54
N GLY A 138 -1.10 -23.00 2.46
CA GLY A 138 -0.38 -22.24 1.45
C GLY A 138 0.50 -23.12 0.56
N VAL A 139 1.12 -22.47 -0.43
CA VAL A 139 2.15 -23.05 -1.28
C VAL A 139 3.37 -22.14 -1.23
N VAL A 140 4.55 -22.74 -1.10
CA VAL A 140 5.82 -22.07 -1.34
C VAL A 140 6.38 -22.54 -2.66
N VAL A 141 6.97 -21.61 -3.41
CA VAL A 141 7.55 -21.78 -4.73
C VAL A 141 8.96 -21.22 -4.67
N TRP A 142 9.94 -21.90 -5.22
CA TRP A 142 11.32 -21.38 -5.23
C TRP A 142 12.04 -21.67 -6.53
N PHE A 143 13.04 -20.85 -6.81
CA PHE A 143 13.90 -20.96 -7.99
C PHE A 143 15.26 -20.29 -7.73
N THR A 144 16.23 -20.62 -8.58
CA THR A 144 17.55 -20.00 -8.59
C THR A 144 17.58 -18.83 -9.57
N VAL A 145 18.18 -17.71 -9.17
CA VAL A 145 18.32 -16.53 -10.01
C VAL A 145 19.30 -16.80 -11.16
N PRO A 146 18.90 -16.63 -12.43
CA PRO A 146 19.79 -16.83 -13.57
C PRO A 146 20.80 -15.69 -13.72
N GLU A 147 21.84 -15.90 -14.54
CA GLU A 147 22.87 -14.89 -14.85
C GLU A 147 22.29 -13.61 -15.46
N ASP A 148 21.35 -13.74 -16.41
CA ASP A 148 20.65 -12.61 -17.02
C ASP A 148 19.19 -12.58 -16.59
N THR A 149 18.82 -11.53 -15.85
CA THR A 149 17.46 -11.30 -15.36
C THR A 149 16.73 -10.20 -16.11
N SER A 150 17.36 -9.54 -17.10
CA SER A 150 16.86 -8.32 -17.73
C SER A 150 15.47 -8.48 -18.37
N ALA A 151 15.28 -9.53 -19.16
CA ALA A 151 13.99 -9.85 -19.81
C ALA A 151 12.91 -10.23 -18.79
N LEU A 152 13.29 -10.96 -17.73
CA LEU A 152 12.38 -11.38 -16.66
C LEU A 152 11.87 -10.16 -15.89
N VAL A 153 12.79 -9.29 -15.48
CA VAL A 153 12.50 -8.03 -14.80
C VAL A 153 11.62 -7.14 -15.67
N SER A 154 11.93 -6.97 -16.95
CA SER A 154 11.11 -6.16 -17.87
C SER A 154 9.66 -6.66 -18.01
N THR A 155 9.47 -7.98 -17.88
CA THR A 155 8.15 -8.62 -17.99
C THR A 155 7.35 -8.51 -16.68
N LEU A 156 8.01 -8.70 -15.54
CA LEU A 156 7.36 -8.77 -14.22
C LEU A 156 7.25 -7.42 -13.51
N ALA A 157 8.18 -6.49 -13.75
CA ALA A 157 8.22 -5.23 -13.04
C ALA A 157 6.97 -4.40 -13.35
N ALA A 158 6.37 -3.84 -12.30
CA ALA A 158 5.26 -2.93 -12.45
C ALA A 158 5.74 -1.66 -13.17
N LYS A 159 5.04 -1.32 -14.25
CA LYS A 159 5.36 -0.16 -15.10
C LYS A 159 4.66 1.09 -14.56
N THR A 160 5.38 2.21 -14.60
CA THR A 160 4.79 3.52 -14.33
C THR A 160 3.96 3.92 -15.55
N VAL A 161 2.73 4.37 -15.33
CA VAL A 161 1.84 4.89 -16.37
C VAL A 161 1.45 6.32 -16.06
N THR A 162 1.11 7.07 -17.10
CA THR A 162 0.60 8.44 -16.93
C THR A 162 -0.90 8.46 -17.17
N VAL A 163 -1.66 8.81 -16.13
CA VAL A 163 -3.11 8.98 -16.17
C VAL A 163 -3.42 10.45 -16.53
N GLU A 164 -4.31 10.63 -17.51
CA GLU A 164 -4.75 11.95 -18.01
C GLU A 164 -3.62 12.91 -18.44
N GLY A 165 -2.43 12.40 -18.75
CA GLY A 165 -1.24 13.22 -19.05
C GLY A 165 -0.67 13.97 -17.83
N ARG A 166 -1.35 13.92 -16.69
CA ARG A 166 -1.07 14.73 -15.50
C ARG A 166 -0.38 13.94 -14.40
N PHE A 167 -0.78 12.69 -14.20
CA PHE A 167 -0.40 11.95 -13.01
C PHE A 167 0.38 10.68 -13.32
N GLU A 168 1.49 10.48 -12.62
CA GLU A 168 2.23 9.24 -12.60
C GLU A 168 1.65 8.27 -11.56
N THR A 169 1.35 7.05 -12.00
CA THR A 169 0.87 5.94 -11.17
C THR A 169 1.61 4.66 -11.53
N ARG A 170 1.42 3.58 -10.75
CA ARG A 170 2.08 2.30 -11.00
C ARG A 170 1.16 1.14 -10.60
N SER A 171 1.26 0.02 -11.32
CA SER A 171 0.51 -1.19 -10.96
C SER A 171 0.79 -1.63 -9.52
N GLY A 172 -0.25 -1.82 -8.73
CA GLY A 172 -0.17 -2.04 -7.29
C GLY A 172 -0.72 -0.90 -6.44
N LEU A 173 -0.74 0.32 -6.98
CA LEU A 173 -1.41 1.45 -6.36
C LEU A 173 -2.94 1.40 -6.59
N PHE A 174 -3.69 1.98 -5.65
CA PHE A 174 -5.15 2.12 -5.76
C PHE A 174 -5.51 2.98 -6.99
N SER A 175 -6.45 2.48 -7.80
CA SER A 175 -6.89 3.10 -9.05
C SER A 175 -5.71 3.56 -9.94
N HIS A 176 -4.72 2.70 -10.18
CA HIS A 176 -3.53 3.10 -10.93
C HIS A 176 -3.76 3.28 -12.44
N ALA A 177 -4.82 2.70 -13.01
CA ALA A 177 -5.08 2.77 -14.45
C ALA A 177 -5.90 4.00 -14.87
N HIS A 178 -6.69 4.55 -13.96
CA HIS A 178 -7.57 5.71 -14.16
C HIS A 178 -7.88 6.36 -12.81
N ALA A 179 -8.33 7.61 -12.77
CA ALA A 179 -8.84 8.20 -11.53
C ALA A 179 -10.00 7.34 -10.99
N ASP A 180 -10.07 7.18 -9.66
CA ASP A 180 -11.17 6.43 -9.04
C ASP A 180 -12.48 7.20 -9.21
N GLU A 181 -13.54 6.52 -9.65
CA GLU A 181 -14.86 7.14 -9.88
C GLU A 181 -15.42 7.82 -8.62
N GLY A 182 -15.11 7.28 -7.43
CA GLY A 182 -15.46 7.89 -6.16
C GLY A 182 -14.68 9.19 -5.93
N SER A 183 -13.36 9.16 -6.14
CA SER A 183 -12.51 10.37 -6.08
C SER A 183 -12.93 11.43 -7.12
N GLU A 184 -13.32 11.05 -8.33
CA GLU A 184 -13.85 11.98 -9.35
C GLU A 184 -15.16 12.62 -8.89
N LEU A 185 -16.08 11.82 -8.33
CA LEU A 185 -17.34 12.33 -7.79
C LEU A 185 -17.08 13.32 -6.65
N LEU A 186 -16.14 13.01 -5.75
CA LEU A 186 -15.70 13.92 -4.68
C LEU A 186 -15.08 15.20 -5.24
N ALA A 187 -14.18 15.07 -6.22
CA ALA A 187 -13.52 16.20 -6.87
C ALA A 187 -14.52 17.18 -7.50
N SER A 188 -15.64 16.68 -8.05
CA SER A 188 -16.72 17.49 -8.62
C SER A 188 -17.52 18.33 -7.60
N ARG A 189 -17.23 18.15 -6.30
CA ARG A 189 -17.90 18.82 -5.17
C ARG A 189 -16.93 19.55 -4.24
N LEU A 190 -15.66 19.67 -4.61
CA LEU A 190 -14.67 20.42 -3.83
C LEU A 190 -15.05 21.91 -3.77
N PRO A 191 -14.85 22.57 -2.62
CA PRO A 191 -15.15 24.00 -2.47
C PRO A 191 -14.23 24.83 -3.36
N ALA A 192 -14.77 25.83 -4.07
CA ALA A 192 -14.00 26.71 -4.94
C ALA A 192 -13.43 27.95 -4.22
N ASP A 193 -14.01 28.30 -3.07
CA ASP A 193 -13.66 29.50 -2.31
C ASP A 193 -12.68 29.25 -1.15
N PHE A 194 -12.27 27.99 -0.95
CA PHE A 194 -11.37 27.55 0.11
C PHE A 194 -10.01 28.28 0.07
N ASN A 195 -9.52 28.67 1.25
CA ASN A 195 -8.27 29.40 1.41
C ASN A 195 -7.48 29.02 2.69
N GLY A 196 -7.82 27.89 3.30
CA GLY A 196 -7.25 27.43 4.56
C GLY A 196 -6.19 26.33 4.40
N ASN A 197 -5.93 25.62 5.50
CA ASN A 197 -5.08 24.42 5.51
C ASN A 197 -5.96 23.18 5.39
N ALA A 198 -5.73 22.37 4.36
CA ALA A 198 -6.42 21.10 4.17
C ALA A 198 -5.56 19.90 4.55
N ALA A 199 -6.22 18.79 4.85
CA ALA A 199 -5.62 17.46 4.95
C ALA A 199 -6.29 16.51 3.95
N ASP A 200 -5.49 15.71 3.25
CA ASP A 200 -5.95 14.62 2.37
C ASP A 200 -5.65 13.28 3.08
N PHE A 201 -6.70 12.63 3.60
CA PHE A 201 -6.59 11.42 4.40
C PHE A 201 -6.80 10.18 3.50
N GLY A 202 -5.76 9.36 3.36
CA GLY A 202 -5.75 8.30 2.35
C GLY A 202 -5.47 8.87 0.96
N ALA A 203 -4.45 9.71 0.85
CA ALA A 203 -4.19 10.55 -0.31
C ALA A 203 -3.85 9.74 -1.58
N GLY A 204 -3.48 8.46 -1.46
CA GLY A 204 -3.03 7.63 -2.57
C GLY A 204 -1.90 8.31 -3.33
N TRP A 205 -2.07 8.45 -4.65
CA TRP A 205 -1.13 9.14 -5.55
C TRP A 205 -1.41 10.65 -5.70
N GLY A 206 -2.18 11.25 -4.78
CA GLY A 206 -2.37 12.71 -4.66
C GLY A 206 -3.44 13.32 -5.56
N TYR A 207 -4.34 12.50 -6.14
CA TYR A 207 -5.37 12.97 -7.07
C TYR A 207 -6.26 14.06 -6.45
N LEU A 208 -6.86 13.81 -5.28
CA LEU A 208 -7.78 14.76 -4.64
C LEU A 208 -7.08 16.06 -4.24
N SER A 209 -5.84 15.98 -3.77
CA SER A 209 -5.00 17.13 -3.47
C SER A 209 -4.76 18.03 -4.70
N VAL A 210 -4.41 17.46 -5.86
CA VAL A 210 -4.26 18.23 -7.11
C VAL A 210 -5.59 18.85 -7.54
N MET A 211 -6.70 18.11 -7.41
CA MET A 211 -8.01 18.62 -7.77
C MET A 211 -8.47 19.76 -6.85
N LEU A 212 -8.19 19.70 -5.54
CA LEU A 212 -8.48 20.79 -4.60
C LEU A 212 -7.66 22.03 -4.92
N ALA A 213 -6.37 21.85 -5.19
CA ALA A 213 -5.49 22.96 -5.57
C ALA A 213 -5.97 23.68 -6.84
N GLY A 214 -6.47 22.94 -7.83
CA GLY A 214 -7.05 23.50 -9.05
C GLY A 214 -8.41 24.17 -8.83
N ALA A 215 -9.29 23.56 -8.03
CA ALA A 215 -10.63 24.09 -7.75
C ALA A 215 -10.59 25.34 -6.84
N ALA A 216 -9.68 25.37 -5.88
CA ALA A 216 -9.47 26.47 -4.94
C ALA A 216 -8.01 26.97 -4.96
N PRO A 217 -7.63 27.82 -5.91
CA PRO A 217 -6.26 28.33 -6.05
C PRO A 217 -5.73 29.13 -4.86
N ARG A 218 -6.60 29.53 -3.92
CA ARG A 218 -6.22 30.22 -2.68
C ARG A 218 -5.88 29.27 -1.53
N THR A 219 -5.95 27.96 -1.74
CA THR A 219 -5.57 26.95 -0.74
C THR A 219 -4.18 27.25 -0.20
N ASN A 220 -4.05 27.43 1.12
CA ASN A 220 -2.79 27.80 1.75
C ASN A 220 -1.81 26.62 1.81
N ARG A 221 -2.30 25.45 2.20
CA ARG A 221 -1.50 24.22 2.35
C ARG A 221 -2.37 22.99 2.22
N ILE A 222 -1.82 21.90 1.66
CA ILE A 222 -2.40 20.56 1.76
C ILE A 222 -1.39 19.61 2.40
N ASP A 223 -1.79 18.96 3.49
CA ASP A 223 -1.01 17.89 4.13
C ASP A 223 -1.58 16.53 3.73
N LEU A 224 -0.77 15.70 3.08
CA LEU A 224 -1.18 14.41 2.53
C LEU A 224 -0.77 13.29 3.50
N PHE A 225 -1.74 12.44 3.87
CA PHE A 225 -1.55 11.30 4.75
C PHE A 225 -1.87 10.01 4.00
N GLU A 226 -0.92 9.07 4.01
CA GLU A 226 -1.08 7.81 3.30
C GLU A 226 -0.34 6.68 4.04
N ALA A 227 -0.93 5.48 4.04
CA ALA A 227 -0.37 4.31 4.70
C ALA A 227 0.53 3.49 3.75
N SER A 228 0.41 3.63 2.43
CA SER A 228 1.37 3.10 1.46
C SER A 228 2.50 4.09 1.19
N HIS A 229 3.75 3.70 1.46
CA HIS A 229 4.91 4.54 1.20
C HIS A 229 5.05 4.86 -0.29
N GLU A 230 4.90 3.85 -1.17
CA GLU A 230 4.97 3.97 -2.62
C GLU A 230 3.89 4.91 -3.17
N ALA A 231 2.65 4.81 -2.68
CA ALA A 231 1.59 5.74 -3.05
C ALA A 231 1.96 7.19 -2.70
N LEU A 232 2.49 7.41 -1.50
CA LEU A 232 2.92 8.73 -1.04
C LEU A 232 4.09 9.28 -1.87
N GLU A 233 5.03 8.44 -2.31
CA GLU A 233 6.12 8.83 -3.22
C GLU A 233 5.58 9.23 -4.61
N HIS A 234 4.52 8.58 -5.10
CA HIS A 234 3.81 9.02 -6.30
C HIS A 234 3.06 10.34 -6.09
N ALA A 235 2.42 10.54 -4.92
CA ALA A 235 1.78 11.80 -4.59
C ALA A 235 2.79 12.97 -4.58
N LYS A 236 3.98 12.78 -4.00
CA LYS A 236 5.06 13.78 -4.02
C LYS A 236 5.40 14.23 -5.44
N ARG A 237 5.62 13.28 -6.35
CA ARG A 237 5.94 13.56 -7.76
C ARG A 237 4.78 14.24 -8.49
N ASN A 238 3.55 13.78 -8.26
CA ASN A 238 2.37 14.35 -8.89
C ASN A 238 2.09 15.79 -8.44
N LEU A 239 2.24 16.08 -7.15
CA LEU A 239 2.07 17.43 -6.62
C LEU A 239 3.17 18.36 -7.11
N ALA A 240 4.44 17.91 -7.10
CA ALA A 240 5.54 18.70 -7.64
C ALA A 240 5.35 19.07 -9.12
N LYS A 241 4.79 18.15 -9.92
CA LYS A 241 4.52 18.37 -11.35
C LYS A 241 3.30 19.26 -11.61
N ASN A 242 2.19 19.04 -10.91
CA ASN A 242 0.91 19.66 -11.23
C ASN A 242 0.61 20.92 -10.40
N CYS A 243 1.22 21.05 -9.22
CA CYS A 243 0.97 22.13 -8.27
C CYS A 243 2.30 22.60 -7.62
N PRO A 244 3.32 23.02 -8.40
CA PRO A 244 4.66 23.30 -7.88
C PRO A 244 4.70 24.41 -6.82
N ASP A 245 3.76 25.37 -6.87
CA ASP A 245 3.71 26.50 -5.94
C ASP A 245 2.86 26.21 -4.69
N LEU A 246 2.16 25.07 -4.64
CA LEU A 246 1.36 24.69 -3.48
C LEU A 246 2.26 24.21 -2.35
N THR A 247 2.10 24.80 -1.16
CA THR A 247 2.74 24.27 0.05
C THR A 247 2.13 22.90 0.36
N THR A 248 2.95 21.86 0.32
CA THR A 248 2.54 20.49 0.64
C THR A 248 3.46 19.86 1.68
N ARG A 249 2.89 18.99 2.53
CA ARG A 249 3.65 18.09 3.42
C ARG A 249 3.11 16.67 3.27
N PHE A 250 3.98 15.68 3.47
CA PHE A 250 3.69 14.29 3.18
C PHE A 250 3.97 13.44 4.42
N PHE A 251 2.99 12.65 4.85
CA PHE A 251 3.03 11.87 6.07
C PHE A 251 2.71 10.41 5.78
N TRP A 252 3.74 9.54 5.88
CA TRP A 252 3.55 8.10 5.83
C TRP A 252 3.02 7.60 7.18
N GLN A 253 1.70 7.47 7.30
CA GLN A 253 1.00 7.26 8.57
C GLN A 253 -0.20 6.35 8.40
N ASP A 254 -0.40 5.49 9.40
CA ASP A 254 -1.65 4.78 9.61
C ASP A 254 -2.59 5.66 10.45
N LEU A 255 -3.47 6.43 9.80
CA LEU A 255 -4.38 7.35 10.49
C LEU A 255 -5.34 6.67 11.49
N ALA A 256 -5.52 5.35 11.44
CA ALA A 256 -6.29 4.64 12.45
C ALA A 256 -5.55 4.54 13.80
N ASN A 257 -4.21 4.60 13.79
CA ASN A 257 -3.36 4.38 14.97
C ASN A 257 -2.28 5.47 15.19
N GLU A 258 -2.09 6.37 14.24
CA GLU A 258 -1.14 7.48 14.24
C GLU A 258 -1.92 8.77 13.91
N PRO A 259 -2.40 9.52 14.92
CA PRO A 259 -3.22 10.70 14.67
C PRO A 259 -2.40 11.84 14.06
N ALA A 260 -3.04 12.61 13.18
CA ALA A 260 -2.46 13.85 12.67
C ALA A 260 -2.20 14.84 13.81
N LYS A 261 -1.01 15.45 13.81
CA LYS A 261 -0.56 16.36 14.89
C LYS A 261 -1.13 17.78 14.77
N GLU A 262 -1.58 18.14 13.58
CA GLU A 262 -1.98 19.50 13.20
C GLU A 262 -3.49 19.62 13.11
N LYS A 263 -3.98 20.87 13.08
CA LYS A 263 -5.41 21.15 12.93
C LYS A 263 -5.73 21.81 11.58
N TYR A 264 -6.76 21.31 10.92
CA TYR A 264 -7.15 21.69 9.56
C TYR A 264 -8.50 22.39 9.51
N ASP A 265 -8.67 23.19 8.45
CA ASP A 265 -9.92 23.85 8.11
C ASP A 265 -10.82 22.94 7.25
N LEU A 266 -10.18 22.05 6.47
CA LEU A 266 -10.83 21.05 5.62
C LEU A 266 -10.09 19.71 5.71
N VAL A 267 -10.82 18.60 5.84
CA VAL A 267 -10.31 17.25 5.56
C VAL A 267 -11.05 16.70 4.36
N ILE A 268 -10.32 16.23 3.35
CA ILE A 268 -10.86 15.47 2.22
C ILE A 268 -10.39 14.02 2.30
N MET A 269 -11.25 13.05 1.97
CA MET A 269 -10.83 11.65 1.95
C MET A 269 -11.69 10.74 1.07
N ASN A 270 -11.03 9.74 0.50
CA ASN A 270 -11.64 8.53 -0.06
C ASN A 270 -11.09 7.32 0.70
N PRO A 271 -11.70 6.94 1.85
CA PRO A 271 -11.16 5.87 2.68
C PRO A 271 -11.12 4.54 1.92
N PRO A 272 -10.11 3.69 2.15
CA PRO A 272 -9.99 2.42 1.46
C PRO A 272 -11.20 1.52 1.75
N PHE A 273 -11.71 0.87 0.70
CA PHE A 273 -12.76 -0.14 0.79
C PHE A 273 -12.26 -1.43 0.15
N HIS A 274 -12.45 -2.57 0.83
CA HIS A 274 -12.10 -3.87 0.25
C HIS A 274 -13.31 -4.41 -0.51
N GLU A 275 -13.19 -4.54 -1.83
CA GLU A 275 -14.14 -5.30 -2.66
C GLU A 275 -13.92 -6.81 -2.40
N GLY A 276 -14.42 -7.31 -1.27
CA GLY A 276 -14.30 -8.74 -0.93
C GLY A 276 -14.93 -9.09 0.43
N HIS A 277 -16.20 -9.49 0.40
CA HIS A 277 -17.08 -10.09 1.43
C HIS A 277 -17.14 -9.57 2.87
N ALA A 278 -16.23 -8.70 3.30
CA ALA A 278 -16.44 -7.78 4.39
C ALA A 278 -15.66 -6.52 4.04
N ALA A 279 -16.32 -5.49 3.50
CA ALA A 279 -15.76 -4.15 3.62
C ALA A 279 -15.50 -3.94 5.12
N GLU A 280 -14.28 -3.65 5.54
CA GLU A 280 -13.99 -3.34 6.94
C GLU A 280 -14.45 -1.90 7.21
N PRO A 281 -15.69 -1.68 7.70
CA PRO A 281 -16.20 -0.34 7.91
C PRO A 281 -15.43 0.30 9.09
N SER A 282 -14.69 -0.50 9.86
CA SER A 282 -13.82 -0.11 10.96
C SER A 282 -12.68 0.81 10.50
N VAL A 283 -12.05 0.57 9.35
CA VAL A 283 -10.95 1.43 8.88
C VAL A 283 -11.49 2.81 8.50
N GLY A 284 -12.55 2.87 7.70
CA GLY A 284 -13.20 4.14 7.37
C GLY A 284 -13.76 4.85 8.60
N ALA A 285 -14.35 4.12 9.55
CA ALA A 285 -14.82 4.70 10.81
C ALA A 285 -13.67 5.28 11.66
N ALA A 286 -12.53 4.59 11.73
CA ALA A 286 -11.34 5.09 12.41
C ALA A 286 -10.80 6.37 11.73
N MET A 287 -10.79 6.42 10.39
CA MET A 287 -10.41 7.62 9.64
C MET A 287 -11.40 8.78 9.84
N ILE A 288 -12.72 8.52 9.91
CA ILE A 288 -13.73 9.54 10.25
C ILE A 288 -13.45 10.13 11.65
N LYS A 289 -13.14 9.28 12.63
CA LYS A 289 -12.77 9.73 13.96
C LYS A 289 -11.48 10.57 13.93
N ALA A 290 -10.45 10.10 13.23
CA ALA A 290 -9.20 10.83 13.06
C ALA A 290 -9.43 12.21 12.40
N ALA A 291 -10.31 12.29 11.40
CA ALA A 291 -10.66 13.55 10.75
C ALA A 291 -11.36 14.52 11.72
N ALA A 292 -12.32 14.02 12.52
CA ALA A 292 -12.99 14.81 13.55
C ALA A 292 -12.01 15.37 14.60
N GLU A 293 -11.00 14.58 14.95
CA GLU A 293 -9.93 14.99 15.86
C GLU A 293 -8.95 15.97 15.18
N ALA A 294 -8.71 15.86 13.89
CA ALA A 294 -7.79 16.72 13.15
C ALA A 294 -8.40 18.06 12.69
N LEU A 295 -9.71 18.24 12.78
CA LEU A 295 -10.37 19.49 12.39
C LEU A 295 -10.33 20.57 13.48
N ARG A 296 -10.19 21.84 13.07
CA ARG A 296 -10.42 23.02 13.91
C ARG A 296 -11.91 23.15 14.22
N GLY A 297 -12.25 23.96 15.23
CA GLY A 297 -13.65 24.33 15.48
C GLY A 297 -14.24 25.02 14.25
N GLY A 298 -15.36 24.51 13.72
CA GLY A 298 -15.97 25.01 12.49
C GLY A 298 -15.35 24.50 11.18
N GLY A 299 -14.32 23.64 11.24
CA GLY A 299 -13.76 22.98 10.06
C GLY A 299 -14.67 21.87 9.53
N ASP A 300 -14.49 21.55 8.24
CA ASP A 300 -15.36 20.64 7.50
C ASP A 300 -14.63 19.36 7.07
N LEU A 301 -15.35 18.24 7.08
CA LEU A 301 -14.98 16.98 6.44
C LEU A 301 -15.80 16.84 5.16
N LEU A 302 -15.13 16.49 4.06
CA LEU A 302 -15.77 16.04 2.83
C LEU A 302 -15.20 14.67 2.44
N MET A 303 -16.06 13.67 2.30
CA MET A 303 -15.61 12.30 2.00
C MET A 303 -16.50 11.62 0.98
N VAL A 304 -15.92 10.68 0.25
CA VAL A 304 -16.68 9.74 -0.59
C VAL A 304 -16.65 8.34 0.00
N ALA A 305 -17.72 7.60 -0.17
CA ALA A 305 -17.82 6.21 0.22
C ALA A 305 -18.70 5.41 -0.73
N ASN A 306 -18.50 4.09 -0.77
CA ASN A 306 -19.46 3.18 -1.39
C ASN A 306 -20.83 3.34 -0.72
N ARG A 307 -21.89 3.36 -1.54
CA ARG A 307 -23.26 3.64 -1.10
C ARG A 307 -23.74 2.76 0.06
N GLY A 308 -23.34 1.49 0.06
CA GLY A 308 -23.73 0.51 1.07
C GLY A 308 -23.02 0.64 2.42
N LEU A 309 -21.99 1.48 2.55
CA LEU A 309 -21.24 1.64 3.80
C LEU A 309 -21.98 2.58 4.76
N PRO A 310 -22.30 2.15 6.01
CA PRO A 310 -23.11 2.92 6.94
C PRO A 310 -22.23 3.89 7.76
N TYR A 311 -21.67 4.93 7.14
CA TYR A 311 -20.82 5.91 7.82
C TYR A 311 -21.60 7.03 8.53
N GLU A 312 -22.88 7.21 8.22
CA GLU A 312 -23.72 8.25 8.79
C GLU A 312 -23.81 8.19 10.34
N PRO A 313 -23.98 7.01 10.99
CA PRO A 313 -23.95 6.92 12.45
C PRO A 313 -22.59 7.31 13.04
N VAL A 314 -21.49 7.00 12.35
CA VAL A 314 -20.14 7.36 12.80
C VAL A 314 -19.94 8.88 12.71
N LEU A 315 -20.42 9.51 11.62
CA LEU A 315 -20.41 10.96 11.48
C LEU A 315 -21.24 11.63 12.58
N GLY A 316 -22.45 11.13 12.85
CA GLY A 316 -23.33 11.65 13.91
C GLY A 316 -22.75 11.54 15.32
N ALA A 317 -21.85 10.57 15.57
CA ALA A 317 -21.18 10.42 16.86
C ALA A 317 -20.01 11.39 17.06
N HIS A 318 -19.40 11.90 15.98
CA HIS A 318 -18.14 12.65 16.05
C HIS A 318 -18.22 14.11 15.58
N PHE A 319 -19.32 14.51 14.93
CA PHE A 319 -19.50 15.84 14.36
C PHE A 319 -20.80 16.49 14.85
N LYS A 320 -20.85 17.83 14.85
CA LYS A 320 -22.06 18.57 15.26
C LYS A 320 -23.16 18.53 14.21
N GLN A 321 -22.74 18.52 12.94
CA GLN A 321 -23.62 18.45 11.78
C GLN A 321 -23.00 17.51 10.76
N HIS A 322 -23.84 16.77 10.05
CA HIS A 322 -23.43 15.93 8.94
C HIS A 322 -24.56 15.79 7.95
N GLY A 323 -24.23 15.37 6.74
CA GLY A 323 -25.21 15.12 5.71
C GLY A 323 -24.59 14.52 4.47
N GLU A 324 -25.39 14.49 3.40
CA GLU A 324 -24.97 14.04 2.09
C GLU A 324 -25.00 15.23 1.12
N VAL A 325 -23.94 15.36 0.32
CA VAL A 325 -23.86 16.35 -0.77
C VAL A 325 -24.56 15.82 -2.01
N CYS A 326 -24.23 14.59 -2.40
CA CYS A 326 -24.84 13.89 -3.53
C CYS A 326 -24.57 12.38 -3.47
N ARG A 327 -25.31 11.62 -4.29
CA ARG A 327 -25.08 10.19 -4.52
C ARG A 327 -25.25 9.82 -5.98
N ASN A 328 -24.61 8.75 -6.40
CA ASN A 328 -24.88 8.05 -7.66
C ASN A 328 -25.20 6.56 -7.39
N ALA A 329 -25.16 5.72 -8.42
CA ALA A 329 -25.46 4.30 -8.28
C ALA A 329 -24.49 3.55 -7.34
N ARG A 330 -23.20 3.95 -7.31
CA ARG A 330 -22.11 3.26 -6.61
C ARG A 330 -21.64 3.97 -5.34
N PHE A 331 -21.60 5.30 -5.37
CA PHE A 331 -20.96 6.13 -4.35
C PHE A 331 -21.90 7.19 -3.78
N LYS A 332 -21.56 7.68 -2.59
CA LYS A 332 -22.16 8.86 -1.94
C LYS A 332 -21.05 9.77 -1.42
N VAL A 333 -21.24 11.08 -1.57
CA VAL A 333 -20.37 12.12 -1.01
C VAL A 333 -21.04 12.65 0.24
N LEU A 334 -20.37 12.49 1.38
CA LEU A 334 -20.82 12.91 2.69
C LEU A 334 -20.03 14.13 3.15
N TRP A 335 -20.69 14.99 3.92
CA TRP A 335 -20.06 16.12 4.58
C TRP A 335 -20.31 16.08 6.09
N ALA A 336 -19.41 16.65 6.88
CA ALA A 336 -19.61 16.86 8.31
C ALA A 336 -18.85 18.08 8.83
N LYS A 337 -19.31 18.68 9.93
CA LYS A 337 -18.77 19.93 10.49
C LYS A 337 -18.49 19.83 11.98
N ARG A 338 -17.33 20.35 12.40
CA ARG A 338 -16.83 20.28 13.79
C ARG A 338 -17.43 21.32 14.73
#